data_AF-A0AA50CIR5-F1
#
_entry.id   AF-A0AA50CIR5-F1
#
_cell.length_a   1.000
_cell.length_b   1.000
_cell.length_c   1.000
_cell.angle_alpha   90.00
_cell.angle_beta   90.00
_cell.angle_gamma   90.00
#
_symmetry.space_group_name_H-M   'P 1'
#
loop_
_entity.id
_entity.type
_entity.pdbx_description
1 polymer ?
#
loop_
_entity_poly.entity_id
_entity_poly.type
_entity_poly.pdbx_seq_one_letter_code
_entity_poly.pdbx_strand_id
1 'polypeptide(L)' 'MEDQDDRIRRRAHEIWKQEGSPEGREYSHWLRARAEIREEDANTITQDLYRVAQLNRSF' A
#
# COMPACT_ATOMS: atom_id res chain seq x y z
N MET A 1 -0.83 -16.39 -0.15
CA MET A 1 -0.38 -15.10 0.40
C MET A 1 -0.10 -14.22 -0.79
N GLU A 2 -0.87 -13.17 -1.00
CA GLU A 2 -0.50 -12.16 -1.98
C GLU A 2 0.62 -11.34 -1.34
N ASP A 3 1.83 -11.49 -1.85
CA ASP A 3 3.00 -10.75 -1.39
C ASP A 3 2.78 -9.25 -1.64
N GLN A 4 3.34 -8.41 -0.77
CA GLN A 4 3.23 -6.94 -0.88
C GLN A 4 3.62 -6.47 -2.30
N ASP A 5 4.63 -7.09 -2.91
CA ASP A 5 5.05 -6.85 -4.29
C ASP A 5 3.94 -7.05 -5.34
N ASP A 6 3.04 -8.03 -5.15
CA ASP A 6 1.95 -8.28 -6.10
C ASP A 6 0.83 -7.23 -6.00
N ARG A 7 0.59 -6.70 -4.80
CA ARG A 7 -0.28 -5.52 -4.59
C ARG A 7 0.32 -4.27 -5.23
N ILE A 8 1.62 -4.05 -5.04
CA ILE A 8 2.35 -2.93 -5.62
C ILE A 8 2.30 -2.99 -7.15
N ARG A 9 2.50 -4.17 -7.74
CA ARG A 9 2.45 -4.38 -9.18
C ARG A 9 1.08 -4.07 -9.76
N ARG A 10 0.00 -4.55 -9.14
CA ARG A 10 -1.37 -4.24 -9.56
C ARG A 10 -1.67 -2.75 -9.46
N ARG A 11 -1.27 -2.10 -8.37
CA ARG A 11 -1.49 -0.67 -8.16
C ARG A 11 -0.69 0.18 -9.15
N ALA A 12 0.57 -0.15 -9.38
CA ALA A 12 1.40 0.51 -10.38
C ALA A 12 0.80 0.39 -11.79
N HIS A 13 0.30 -0.79 -12.15
CA HIS A 13 -0.35 -1.03 -13.43
C HIS A 13 -1.67 -0.26 -13.59
N GLU A 14 -2.46 -0.15 -12.52
CA GLU A 14 -3.70 0.65 -12.50
C GLU A 14 -3.40 2.15 -12.68
N ILE A 15 -2.42 2.68 -11.95
CA ILE A 15 -1.96 4.08 -12.10
C ILE A 15 -1.47 4.33 -13.53
N TRP A 16 -0.67 3.42 -14.08
CA TRP A 16 -0.15 3.52 -15.44
C TRP A 16 -1.26 3.50 -16.51
N LYS A 17 -2.30 2.68 -16.30
CA LYS A 17 -3.47 2.63 -17.18
C LYS A 17 -4.32 3.90 -17.08
N GLN A 18 -4.47 4.48 -15.89
CA GLN A 18 -5.19 5.74 -15.68
C GLN A 18 -4.46 6.94 -16.29
N GLU A 19 -3.13 6.97 -16.24
CA GLU A 19 -2.32 8.06 -16.81
C GLU A 19 -2.14 7.96 -18.34
N GLY A 20 -2.73 6.95 -18.99
CA GLY A 20 -2.70 6.81 -20.45
C GLY A 20 -1.42 6.18 -20.99
N SER A 21 -0.71 5.41 -20.16
CA SER A 21 0.51 4.68 -20.55
C SER A 21 1.64 5.57 -21.08
N PRO A 22 2.13 6.55 -20.28
CA PRO A 22 3.32 7.31 -20.64
C PRO A 22 4.54 6.39 -20.67
N GLU A 23 5.18 6.27 -21.84
CA GLU A 23 6.37 5.46 -22.03
C GLU A 23 7.54 6.01 -21.19
N GLY A 24 8.26 5.12 -20.49
CA GLY A 24 9.43 5.49 -19.69
C GLY A 24 9.16 5.99 -18.25
N ARG A 25 7.91 6.01 -17.78
CA ARG A 25 7.57 6.38 -16.38
C ARG A 25 7.17 5.22 -15.48
N GLU A 26 7.20 3.99 -15.96
CA GLU A 26 6.79 2.78 -15.21
C GLU A 26 7.51 2.65 -13.85
N TYR A 27 8.81 2.96 -13.80
CA TYR A 27 9.57 2.92 -12.54
C TYR A 27 9.08 3.93 -11.50
N SER A 28 8.72 5.14 -11.95
CA SER A 28 8.16 6.18 -11.08
C SER A 28 6.79 5.78 -10.53
N HIS A 29 5.93 5.18 -11.36
CA HIS A 29 4.62 4.67 -10.92
C HIS A 29 4.78 3.48 -9.96
N TRP A 30 5.77 2.62 -10.19
CA TRP A 30 6.08 1.50 -9.28
C TRP A 30 6.58 1.98 -7.91
N LEU A 31 7.50 2.96 -7.88
CA LEU A 31 7.97 3.55 -6.63
C LEU A 31 6.84 4.23 -5.84
N ARG A 32 5.94 4.93 -6.54
CA ARG A 32 4.77 5.56 -5.94
C ARG A 32 3.81 4.51 -5.35
N ALA A 33 3.46 3.49 -6.12
CA ALA A 33 2.63 2.37 -5.64
C ALA A 33 3.27 1.64 -4.45
N ARG A 34 4.60 1.47 -4.46
CA ARG A 34 5.34 0.85 -3.35
C ARG A 34 5.28 1.68 -2.07
N ALA A 35 5.42 3.00 -2.18
CA ALA A 35 5.28 3.88 -1.04
C ALA A 35 3.87 3.81 -0.43
N GLU A 36 2.84 3.95 -1.27
CA GLU A 36 1.43 3.88 -0.84
C GLU A 36 1.10 2.57 -0.10
N ILE A 37 1.47 1.42 -0.69
CA ILE A 37 1.19 0.11 -0.07
C ILE A 37 1.99 -0.10 1.22
N ARG A 38 3.25 0.33 1.27
CA ARG A 38 4.08 0.21 2.47
C ARG A 38 3.54 1.07 3.62
N GLU A 39 3.07 2.26 3.32
CA GLU A 39 2.42 3.14 4.30
C GLU A 39 1.07 2.58 4.76
N GLU A 40 0.28 2.02 3.85
CA GLU A 40 -0.99 1.36 4.18
C GLU A 40 -0.77 0.15 5.11
N ASP A 41 0.19 -0.72 4.81
CA ASP A 41 0.52 -1.87 5.67
C ASP A 41 0.99 -1.42 7.06
N ALA A 42 1.85 -0.40 7.12
CA ALA A 42 2.34 0.15 8.38
C ALA A 42 1.20 0.79 9.20
N ASN A 43 0.26 1.47 8.54
CA ASN A 43 -0.90 2.08 9.17
C ASN A 43 -1.90 1.02 9.64
N THR A 44 -2.14 -0.05 8.87
CA THR A 44 -2.98 -1.17 9.27
C THR A 44 -2.44 -1.89 10.50
N ILE A 45 -1.13 -2.17 10.55
CA ILE A 45 -0.47 -2.78 11.72
C ILE A 45 -0.62 -1.86 12.94
N THR A 46 -0.41 -0.56 12.76
CA THR A 46 -0.49 0.42 13.85
C THR A 46 -1.94 0.58 14.36
N GLN A 47 -2.93 0.62 13.47
CA GLN A 47 -4.35 0.69 13.84
C GLN A 47 -4.81 -0.57 14.58
N ASP A 48 -4.40 -1.75 14.12
CA ASP A 48 -4.81 -3.01 14.73
C ASP A 48 -4.25 -3.15 16.17
N LEU A 49 -2.96 -2.81 16.35
CA LEU A 49 -2.32 -2.80 17.67
C LEU A 49 -2.93 -1.75 18.61
N TYR A 50 -3.30 -0.58 18.08
CA TYR A 50 -3.93 0.47 18.89
C TYR A 50 -5.37 0.10 19.29
N ARG A 51 -6.12 -0.58 18.42
CA ARG A 51 -7.47 -1.07 18.69
C ARG A 51 -7.52 -2.08 19.84
N VAL A 52 -6.56 -3.00 19.90
CA VAL A 52 -6.48 -3.98 21.00
C VAL A 52 -5.99 -3.35 22.32
N ALA A 53 -5.13 -2.34 22.25
CA ALA A 53 -4.65 -1.60 23.42
C ALA A 53 -5.74 -0.75 24.08
N GLN A 54 -6.67 -0.20 23.28
CA GLN A 54 -7.81 0.57 23.81
C GLN A 54 -8.85 -0.30 24.51
N LEU A 55 -9.04 -1.56 24.09
CA LEU A 55 -10.02 -2.47 24.68
C LEU A 55 -9.60 -3.05 26.04
N ASN A 56 -8.30 -3.23 26.27
CA ASN A 56 -7.77 -3.74 27.54
C ASN A 56 -7.71 -2.68 28.66
N ARG A 57 -8.13 -1.44 28.41
CA ARG A 57 -8.13 -0.35 29.40
C ARG A 57 -9.39 -0.27 30.24
N SER A 58 -10.38 -1.13 29.98
CA SER A 58 -11.59 -1.29 30.80
C SER A 58 -11.55 -2.63 31.53
N PHE A 59 -10.70 -2.73 32.55
CA PHE A 59 -10.85 -3.67 33.66
C PHE A 59 -10.60 -2.93 34.97
#